data_AF-A0A958QY70-F1
#
_entry.id   AF-A0A958QY70-F1
#
_cell.length_a   1.000
_cell.length_b   1.000
_cell.length_c   1.000
_cell.angle_alpha   90.00
_cell.angle_beta   90.00
_cell.angle_gamma   90.00
#
_symmetry.space_group_name_H-M   'P 1'
#
loop_
_entity.id
_entity.type
_entity.pdbx_description
1 polymer ?
#
loop_
_entity_poly.entity_id
_entity_poly.type
_entity_poly.pdbx_seq_one_letter_code
_entity_poly.pdbx_strand_id
1 'polypeptide(L)'
;PGIGIWNTNPPNRADALNPDVDPSQWWSGSIDGRGAKLPAPFAYYPHRAAYVDPETGEVSEIVVVPMDDVLGYMDGFGPINLNLVQDNIAPFALSLRGPPLVVLGHDGDNAWGGGYSYYMESVPNTSRQAHSLGYSMTTVDQYLADFPVPKGDRVHVEDGGWVNPESDWGDPQFVKWLYPPARSSRHPEFNQHDPRTYIDIEEGFSTTWRSWAVIVAGANLCESLEQMFKGRPLDISQIRAPRSDSTAVERCWHFYLSGLDSGFMYYGDSLDDEVKQSLGLSEAYREVKSSLDLKKDKTPPSLLPPQRWPYNPGGKAWGVTTRYKAVGFNGKPPNERDFYVWTLAFDLSGMDRVYLHWRTSEKSEYSLSNLDQETYQGGPGLSSWQTLPMNSRNIDPMFRGDPPSPQLDYFIQPPLIAHHYWVKIQGLKRVMVDYYIEAFDKMGNRVRSGIEHVWVD
;
A
#
# COMPACT_ATOMS: atom_id res chain seq x y z
N PRO A 1 -0.14 -20.25 -0.12
CA PRO A 1 -1.56 -20.00 0.27
C PRO A 1 -2.54 -20.75 -0.66
N GLY A 2 -3.58 -21.36 -0.08
CA GLY A 2 -4.72 -21.91 -0.82
C GLY A 2 -5.95 -21.01 -0.69
N ILE A 3 -6.87 -21.08 -1.65
CA ILE A 3 -8.07 -20.22 -1.76
C ILE A 3 -9.15 -20.42 -0.67
N GLY A 4 -8.94 -21.36 0.27
CA GLY A 4 -9.93 -21.72 1.30
C GLY A 4 -9.72 -21.07 2.67
N ILE A 5 -8.60 -20.38 2.87
CA ILE A 5 -8.27 -19.68 4.14
C ILE A 5 -7.98 -18.21 3.88
N TRP A 6 -7.43 -17.89 2.70
CA TRP A 6 -7.00 -16.54 2.34
C TRP A 6 -7.88 -15.97 1.23
N ASN A 7 -8.34 -14.73 1.41
CA ASN A 7 -9.19 -14.00 0.46
C ASN A 7 -8.40 -12.98 -0.37
N THR A 8 -7.08 -13.10 -0.39
CA THR A 8 -6.14 -12.21 -1.08
C THR A 8 -5.25 -12.98 -2.06
N ASN A 9 -4.49 -12.25 -2.88
CA ASN A 9 -3.51 -12.81 -3.80
C ASN A 9 -2.42 -13.58 -3.04
N PRO A 10 -1.88 -14.66 -3.61
CA PRO A 10 -0.63 -15.22 -3.11
C PRO A 10 0.50 -14.19 -3.20
N PRO A 11 1.45 -14.18 -2.25
CA PRO A 11 2.58 -13.27 -2.32
C PRO A 11 3.39 -13.55 -3.58
N ASN A 12 4.00 -12.50 -4.14
CA ASN A 12 4.95 -12.69 -5.22
C ASN A 12 6.21 -13.38 -4.67
N ARG A 13 6.92 -14.15 -5.50
CA ARG A 13 8.16 -14.79 -5.05
C ARG A 13 9.28 -13.78 -4.74
N ALA A 14 9.17 -12.55 -5.23
CA ALA A 14 10.02 -11.44 -4.82
C ALA A 14 9.87 -11.15 -3.31
N ASP A 15 8.65 -11.21 -2.77
CA ASP A 15 8.35 -10.93 -1.35
C ASP A 15 8.70 -12.08 -0.41
N ALA A 16 8.99 -13.27 -0.94
CA ALA A 16 9.41 -14.43 -0.16
C ALA A 16 10.91 -14.35 0.23
N LEU A 17 11.25 -13.40 1.10
CA LEU A 17 12.62 -13.14 1.59
C LEU A 17 12.87 -13.57 3.03
N ASN A 18 11.81 -13.68 3.82
CA ASN A 18 11.92 -14.09 5.21
C ASN A 18 12.31 -15.57 5.33
N PRO A 19 12.91 -15.98 6.47
CA PRO A 19 13.27 -17.37 6.69
C PRO A 19 12.06 -18.32 6.62
N ASP A 20 12.31 -19.53 6.14
CA ASP A 20 11.32 -20.61 6.23
C ASP A 20 11.03 -20.93 7.70
N VAL A 21 9.73 -21.04 8.03
CA VAL A 21 9.25 -21.42 9.36
C VAL A 21 8.79 -22.88 9.33
N ASP A 22 9.16 -23.67 10.35
CA ASP A 22 8.79 -25.08 10.45
C ASP A 22 7.27 -25.26 10.31
N PRO A 23 6.77 -26.17 9.47
CA PRO A 23 5.34 -26.39 9.28
C PRO A 23 4.55 -26.62 10.58
N SER A 24 5.16 -27.18 11.62
CA SER A 24 4.55 -27.40 12.93
C SER A 24 4.33 -26.12 13.75
N GLN A 25 5.05 -25.05 13.42
CA GLN A 25 4.94 -23.73 14.04
C GLN A 25 3.82 -22.88 13.45
N TRP A 26 3.16 -23.36 12.39
CA TRP A 26 2.04 -22.64 11.80
C TRP A 26 0.73 -23.10 12.42
N TRP A 27 -0.05 -22.13 12.87
CA TRP A 27 -1.42 -22.36 13.32
C TRP A 27 -2.41 -21.53 12.51
N SER A 28 -3.66 -21.93 12.49
CA SER A 28 -4.73 -21.22 11.79
C SER A 28 -5.87 -20.92 12.75
N GLY A 29 -6.50 -19.77 12.57
CA GLY A 29 -7.76 -19.44 13.21
C GLY A 29 -8.66 -18.65 12.29
N SER A 30 -9.96 -18.71 12.54
CA SER A 30 -10.96 -17.96 11.78
C SER A 30 -12.24 -17.73 12.57
N ILE A 31 -12.91 -16.62 12.31
CA ILE A 31 -14.25 -16.29 12.79
C ILE A 31 -14.98 -15.54 11.67
N ASP A 32 -16.22 -15.94 11.38
CA ASP A 32 -17.07 -15.35 10.34
C ASP A 32 -16.42 -15.21 8.96
N GLY A 33 -15.58 -16.19 8.58
CA GLY A 33 -14.88 -16.22 7.30
C GLY A 33 -13.66 -15.31 7.22
N ARG A 34 -13.33 -14.57 8.29
CA ARG A 34 -12.06 -13.87 8.48
C ARG A 34 -11.10 -14.75 9.24
N GLY A 35 -9.91 -14.97 8.70
CA GLY A 35 -8.93 -15.84 9.32
C GLY A 35 -7.56 -15.66 8.72
N ALA A 36 -6.57 -16.14 9.46
CA ALA A 36 -5.19 -16.12 9.05
C ALA A 36 -4.52 -17.44 9.44
N LYS A 37 -3.42 -17.74 8.75
CA LYS A 37 -2.48 -18.78 9.16
C LYS A 37 -1.17 -18.12 9.55
N LEU A 38 -0.82 -18.20 10.83
CA LEU A 38 0.22 -17.39 11.46
C LEU A 38 1.36 -18.30 11.97
N PRO A 39 2.63 -17.96 11.72
CA PRO A 39 3.77 -18.68 12.25
C PRO A 39 4.12 -18.23 13.67
N ALA A 40 4.13 -19.16 14.63
CA ALA A 40 4.54 -18.90 16.01
C ALA A 40 5.94 -19.45 16.32
N PRO A 41 6.86 -18.62 16.88
CA PRO A 41 6.62 -17.29 17.43
C PRO A 41 6.99 -16.17 16.45
N PHE A 42 7.35 -16.47 15.19
CA PHE A 42 7.87 -15.49 14.24
C PHE A 42 6.94 -14.28 14.10
N ALA A 43 5.64 -14.49 13.87
CA ALA A 43 4.64 -13.42 13.79
C ALA A 43 4.19 -12.87 15.16
N TYR A 44 4.91 -13.17 16.24
CA TYR A 44 4.63 -12.70 17.62
C TYR A 44 5.83 -12.01 18.23
N TYR A 45 6.78 -11.62 17.41
CA TYR A 45 8.02 -11.03 17.82
C TYR A 45 8.23 -9.74 17.04
N PRO A 46 8.56 -8.62 17.72
CA PRO A 46 8.92 -7.41 16.99
C PRO A 46 10.21 -7.62 16.21
N HIS A 47 10.27 -7.12 14.98
CA HIS A 47 11.41 -7.23 14.05
C HIS A 47 11.85 -5.84 13.57
N ARG A 48 12.86 -5.77 12.70
CA ARG A 48 13.23 -4.56 11.98
C ARG A 48 12.84 -4.67 10.52
N ALA A 49 12.18 -3.63 10.00
CA ALA A 49 12.06 -3.43 8.55
C ALA A 49 13.05 -2.35 8.13
N ALA A 50 13.63 -2.51 6.94
CA ALA A 50 14.64 -1.60 6.41
C ALA A 50 14.17 -0.99 5.10
N TYR A 51 14.45 0.30 4.93
CA TYR A 51 14.41 1.00 3.65
C TYR A 51 15.84 1.31 3.23
N VAL A 52 16.15 1.11 1.95
CA VAL A 52 17.43 1.47 1.35
C VAL A 52 17.15 2.61 0.39
N ASP A 53 17.85 3.73 0.56
CA ASP A 53 17.83 4.81 -0.41
C ASP A 53 18.46 4.31 -1.73
N PRO A 54 17.72 4.27 -2.85
CA PRO A 54 18.24 3.67 -4.07
C PRO A 54 19.36 4.46 -4.74
N GLU A 55 19.50 5.76 -4.43
CA GLU A 55 20.55 6.62 -4.98
C GLU A 55 21.84 6.50 -4.17
N THR A 56 21.74 6.39 -2.84
CA THR A 56 22.91 6.43 -1.94
C THR A 56 23.31 5.09 -1.33
N GLY A 57 22.38 4.14 -1.25
CA GLY A 57 22.53 2.88 -0.50
C GLY A 57 22.45 3.06 1.02
N GLU A 58 22.08 4.25 1.52
CA GLU A 58 21.89 4.48 2.95
C GLU A 58 20.69 3.67 3.47
N VAL A 59 20.87 3.01 4.61
CA VAL A 59 19.84 2.15 5.21
C VAL A 59 19.18 2.86 6.38
N SER A 60 17.86 3.04 6.30
CA SER A 60 17.00 3.47 7.41
C SER A 60 16.20 2.29 7.93
N GLU A 61 16.01 2.19 9.25
CA GLU A 61 15.29 1.08 9.88
C GLU A 61 14.20 1.56 10.83
N ILE A 62 13.10 0.81 10.86
CA ILE A 62 12.04 0.94 11.87
C ILE A 62 11.84 -0.40 12.58
N VAL A 63 11.39 -0.36 13.83
CA VAL A 63 10.90 -1.57 14.50
C VAL A 63 9.46 -1.80 14.06
N VAL A 64 9.17 -3.00 13.56
CA VAL A 64 7.82 -3.45 13.22
C VAL A 64 7.32 -4.41 14.29
N VAL A 65 6.10 -4.18 14.78
CA VAL A 65 5.46 -4.98 15.82
C VAL A 65 4.27 -5.69 15.19
N PRO A 66 4.32 -7.01 14.99
CA PRO A 66 3.20 -7.75 14.44
C PRO A 66 1.95 -7.66 15.31
N MET A 67 0.80 -7.49 14.67
CA MET A 67 -0.51 -7.62 15.29
C MET A 67 -1.12 -8.98 14.96
N ASP A 68 -1.80 -9.62 15.91
CA ASP A 68 -2.48 -10.88 15.64
C ASP A 68 -3.85 -10.63 14.98
N ASP A 69 -3.98 -11.00 13.70
CA ASP A 69 -5.19 -10.84 12.91
C ASP A 69 -6.38 -11.67 13.43
N VAL A 70 -6.14 -12.82 14.05
CA VAL A 70 -7.19 -13.73 14.53
C VAL A 70 -7.65 -13.30 15.92
N LEU A 71 -6.72 -13.22 16.87
CA LEU A 71 -7.02 -12.92 18.26
C LEU A 71 -7.46 -11.47 18.43
N GLY A 72 -6.83 -10.52 17.71
CA GLY A 72 -7.25 -9.12 17.72
C GLY A 72 -8.69 -8.97 17.20
N TYR A 73 -9.02 -9.65 16.10
CA TYR A 73 -10.38 -9.63 15.57
C TYR A 73 -11.39 -10.31 16.52
N MET A 74 -11.05 -11.44 17.13
CA MET A 74 -11.91 -12.08 18.15
C MET A 74 -12.20 -11.14 19.33
N ASP A 75 -11.19 -10.41 19.82
CA ASP A 75 -11.31 -9.48 20.94
C ASP A 75 -12.22 -8.29 20.62
N GLY A 76 -12.24 -7.84 19.36
CA GLY A 76 -13.12 -6.78 18.89
C GLY A 76 -14.62 -7.14 18.86
N PHE A 77 -14.97 -8.42 18.91
CA PHE A 77 -16.35 -8.92 18.74
C PHE A 77 -16.87 -9.75 19.93
N GLY A 78 -16.06 -9.98 20.97
CA GLY A 78 -16.50 -10.66 22.18
C GLY A 78 -15.37 -10.99 23.16
N PRO A 79 -15.69 -11.65 24.28
CA PRO A 79 -14.67 -12.11 25.22
C PRO A 79 -13.78 -13.19 24.58
N ILE A 80 -12.47 -13.04 24.73
CA ILE A 80 -11.50 -14.02 24.24
C ILE A 80 -11.11 -15.03 25.32
N ASN A 81 -10.66 -16.20 24.87
CA ASN A 81 -10.03 -17.20 25.72
C ASN A 81 -8.57 -17.39 25.30
N LEU A 82 -7.65 -17.22 26.26
CA LEU A 82 -6.21 -17.34 26.04
C LEU A 82 -5.70 -18.78 25.83
N ASN A 83 -6.57 -19.79 25.77
CA ASN A 83 -6.17 -21.16 25.37
C ASN A 83 -5.49 -21.18 24.00
N LEU A 84 -5.93 -20.35 23.04
CA LEU A 84 -5.28 -20.27 21.72
C LEU A 84 -3.81 -19.84 21.84
N VAL A 85 -3.49 -18.95 22.78
CA VAL A 85 -2.10 -18.57 23.09
C VAL A 85 -1.34 -19.73 23.70
N GLN A 86 -1.95 -20.42 24.67
CA GLN A 86 -1.33 -21.56 25.35
C GLN A 86 -1.02 -22.74 24.43
N ASP A 87 -1.92 -22.99 23.46
CA ASP A 87 -1.85 -24.15 22.58
C ASP A 87 -0.99 -23.90 21.33
N ASN A 88 -0.98 -22.67 20.83
CA ASN A 88 -0.39 -22.37 19.51
C ASN A 88 0.78 -21.37 19.52
N ILE A 89 0.96 -20.58 20.58
CA ILE A 89 1.96 -19.50 20.59
C ILE A 89 3.01 -19.73 21.67
N ALA A 90 2.58 -19.86 22.92
CA ALA A 90 3.46 -20.04 24.09
C ALA A 90 4.42 -21.24 23.97
N PRO A 91 4.04 -22.40 23.38
CA PRO A 91 4.94 -23.55 23.25
C PRO A 91 6.18 -23.29 22.41
N PHE A 92 6.16 -22.26 21.56
CA PHE A 92 7.26 -21.93 20.65
C PHE A 92 8.11 -20.73 21.10
N ALA A 93 7.90 -20.22 22.33
CA ALA A 93 8.66 -19.10 22.88
C ALA A 93 10.18 -19.35 22.87
N LEU A 94 10.96 -18.35 22.46
CA LEU A 94 12.42 -18.43 22.39
C LEU A 94 13.03 -17.83 23.66
N SER A 95 13.67 -18.67 24.48
CA SER A 95 14.24 -18.27 25.77
C SER A 95 15.23 -17.10 25.70
N LEU A 96 15.95 -16.95 24.58
CA LEU A 96 16.94 -15.89 24.36
C LEU A 96 16.35 -14.57 23.83
N ARG A 97 15.08 -14.54 23.39
CA ARG A 97 14.45 -13.37 22.77
C ARG A 97 13.36 -12.73 23.65
N GLY A 98 13.11 -13.27 24.84
CA GLY A 98 11.98 -12.90 25.69
C GLY A 98 10.68 -13.59 25.29
N PRO A 99 9.58 -13.32 26.00
CA PRO A 99 8.27 -13.91 25.67
C PRO A 99 7.74 -13.36 24.34
N PRO A 100 6.99 -14.15 23.55
CA PRO A 100 6.22 -13.62 22.43
C PRO A 100 5.27 -12.50 22.88
N LEU A 101 5.13 -11.46 22.06
CA LEU A 101 4.19 -10.36 22.25
C LEU A 101 2.93 -10.61 21.42
N VAL A 102 1.81 -10.87 22.08
CA VAL A 102 0.50 -10.97 21.42
C VAL A 102 -0.17 -9.61 21.47
N VAL A 103 -0.24 -8.92 20.33
CA VAL A 103 -0.93 -7.63 20.20
C VAL A 103 -2.35 -7.87 19.70
N LEU A 104 -3.33 -7.53 20.53
CA LEU A 104 -4.75 -7.57 20.21
C LEU A 104 -5.16 -6.19 19.69
N GLY A 105 -5.18 -6.01 18.36
CA GLY A 105 -5.63 -4.78 17.73
C GLY A 105 -6.95 -4.98 17.00
N HIS A 106 -7.87 -4.04 17.20
CA HIS A 106 -9.15 -3.97 16.51
C HIS A 106 -9.73 -2.55 16.60
N ASP A 107 -10.69 -2.24 15.73
CA ASP A 107 -11.40 -0.97 15.75
C ASP A 107 -12.19 -0.79 17.06
N GLY A 108 -12.13 0.42 17.64
CA GLY A 108 -12.83 0.76 18.87
C GLY A 108 -14.35 0.89 18.69
N ASP A 109 -14.82 1.09 17.47
CA ASP A 109 -16.23 1.15 17.11
C ASP A 109 -16.78 -0.18 16.57
N ASN A 110 -15.98 -1.26 16.64
CA ASN A 110 -16.51 -2.61 16.46
C ASN A 110 -17.66 -2.88 17.44
N ALA A 111 -18.56 -3.78 17.04
CA ALA A 111 -19.82 -4.07 17.73
C ALA A 111 -19.68 -4.35 19.24
N TRP A 112 -18.49 -4.78 19.68
CA TRP A 112 -18.11 -4.97 21.08
C TRP A 112 -16.93 -4.08 21.52
N GLY A 113 -15.88 -3.98 20.69
CA GLY A 113 -14.53 -3.51 21.02
C GLY A 113 -14.35 -2.12 21.67
N GLY A 114 -15.35 -1.24 21.66
CA GLY A 114 -15.28 0.01 22.46
C GLY A 114 -16.52 0.30 23.28
N GLY A 115 -17.37 -0.71 23.47
CA GLY A 115 -18.50 -0.62 24.39
C GLY A 115 -18.08 -0.72 25.86
N TYR A 116 -19.03 -0.42 26.74
CA TYR A 116 -18.85 -0.55 28.20
C TYR A 116 -18.35 -1.94 28.61
N SER A 117 -18.95 -3.02 28.09
CA SER A 117 -18.60 -4.39 28.46
C SER A 117 -17.18 -4.78 28.01
N TYR A 118 -16.64 -4.20 26.94
CA TYR A 118 -15.23 -4.42 26.58
C TYR A 118 -14.30 -3.92 27.69
N TYR A 119 -14.42 -2.65 28.06
CA TYR A 119 -13.53 -2.01 29.03
C TYR A 119 -13.76 -2.45 30.49
N MET A 120 -15.02 -2.69 30.88
CA MET A 120 -15.38 -2.95 32.28
C MET A 120 -15.47 -4.44 32.61
N GLU A 121 -15.60 -5.31 31.61
CA GLU A 121 -15.74 -6.75 31.81
C GLU A 121 -14.66 -7.54 31.08
N SER A 122 -14.54 -7.39 29.75
CA SER A 122 -13.60 -8.17 28.93
C SER A 122 -12.14 -7.94 29.33
N VAL A 123 -11.66 -6.69 29.27
CA VAL A 123 -10.26 -6.36 29.58
C VAL A 123 -9.86 -6.78 31.00
N PRO A 124 -10.64 -6.51 32.07
CA PRO A 124 -10.32 -7.01 33.40
C PRO A 124 -10.33 -8.54 33.52
N ASN A 125 -11.25 -9.23 32.84
CA ASN A 125 -11.33 -10.70 32.84
C ASN A 125 -10.12 -11.31 32.12
N THR A 126 -9.81 -10.84 30.90
CA THR A 126 -8.65 -11.27 30.11
C THR A 126 -7.36 -11.02 30.87
N SER A 127 -7.22 -9.85 31.52
CA SER A 127 -6.02 -9.53 32.32
C SER A 127 -5.85 -10.47 33.52
N ARG A 128 -6.95 -10.83 34.21
CA ARG A 128 -6.90 -11.82 35.31
C ARG A 128 -6.55 -13.22 34.78
N GLN A 129 -7.14 -13.62 33.64
CA GLN A 129 -6.84 -14.90 33.01
C GLN A 129 -5.36 -14.96 32.61
N ALA A 130 -4.85 -13.92 31.94
CA ALA A 130 -3.45 -13.78 31.56
C ALA A 130 -2.53 -13.96 32.77
N HIS A 131 -2.79 -13.22 33.86
CA HIS A 131 -2.01 -13.35 35.09
C HIS A 131 -2.05 -14.77 35.66
N SER A 132 -3.21 -15.43 35.68
CA SER A 132 -3.34 -16.80 36.19
C SER A 132 -2.59 -17.84 35.36
N LEU A 133 -2.39 -17.57 34.07
CA LEU A 133 -1.61 -18.39 33.13
C LEU A 133 -0.12 -18.03 33.13
N GLY A 134 0.31 -17.04 33.91
CA GLY A 134 1.70 -16.58 33.96
C GLY A 134 2.08 -15.59 32.85
N TYR A 135 1.11 -15.06 32.12
CA TYR A 135 1.33 -14.00 31.13
C TYR A 135 1.32 -12.62 31.78
N SER A 136 2.02 -11.67 31.16
CA SER A 136 2.10 -10.28 31.63
C SER A 136 1.44 -9.35 30.61
N MET A 137 0.62 -8.42 31.11
CA MET A 137 0.12 -7.31 30.31
C MET A 137 1.19 -6.21 30.25
N THR A 138 1.42 -5.65 29.07
CA THR A 138 2.45 -4.62 28.83
C THR A 138 1.99 -3.63 27.76
N THR A 139 2.68 -2.50 27.64
CA THR A 139 2.64 -1.66 26.44
C THR A 139 3.74 -2.09 25.47
N VAL A 140 3.62 -1.70 24.19
CA VAL A 140 4.66 -1.90 23.18
C VAL A 140 5.97 -1.24 23.62
N ASP A 141 5.91 0.01 24.09
CA ASP A 141 7.10 0.74 24.56
C ASP A 141 7.83 0.03 25.69
N GLN A 142 7.07 -0.45 26.70
CA GLN A 142 7.66 -1.17 27.82
C GLN A 142 8.24 -2.52 27.37
N TYR A 143 7.53 -3.25 26.50
CA TYR A 143 8.03 -4.51 25.95
C TYR A 143 9.34 -4.30 25.18
N LEU A 144 9.43 -3.28 24.33
CA LEU A 144 10.63 -2.98 23.54
C LEU A 144 11.78 -2.47 24.41
N ALA A 145 11.49 -1.84 25.56
CA ALA A 145 12.50 -1.47 26.54
C ALA A 145 13.10 -2.72 27.25
N ASP A 146 12.25 -3.69 27.59
CA ASP A 146 12.65 -4.91 28.29
C ASP A 146 13.29 -5.95 27.35
N PHE A 147 12.78 -6.03 26.11
CA PHE A 147 13.17 -6.99 25.07
C PHE A 147 13.46 -6.27 23.75
N PRO A 148 14.58 -5.51 23.67
CA PRO A 148 14.91 -4.74 22.48
C PRO A 148 15.19 -5.64 21.26
N VAL A 149 14.69 -5.23 20.09
CA VAL A 149 14.89 -5.98 18.85
C VAL A 149 16.36 -5.98 18.42
N PRO A 150 16.98 -7.16 18.20
CA PRO A 150 18.36 -7.25 17.74
C PRO A 150 18.62 -6.44 16.47
N LYS A 151 19.79 -5.82 16.34
CA LYS A 151 20.13 -4.98 15.17
C LYS A 151 20.12 -5.73 13.84
N GLY A 152 20.50 -7.00 13.85
CA GLY A 152 20.56 -7.84 12.64
C GLY A 152 19.25 -8.55 12.29
N ASP A 153 18.20 -8.37 13.09
CA ASP A 153 16.93 -9.07 12.91
C ASP A 153 16.01 -8.31 11.94
N ARG A 154 16.42 -8.34 10.67
CA ARG A 154 15.69 -7.72 9.57
C ARG A 154 14.71 -8.71 8.96
N VAL A 155 13.52 -8.22 8.64
CA VAL A 155 12.48 -8.93 7.91
C VAL A 155 12.01 -8.11 6.73
N HIS A 156 11.49 -8.80 5.71
CA HIS A 156 10.65 -8.22 4.67
C HIS A 156 9.21 -8.12 5.16
N VAL A 157 8.58 -6.97 4.94
CA VAL A 157 7.14 -6.78 5.12
C VAL A 157 6.58 -6.56 3.73
N GLU A 158 5.74 -7.49 3.26
CA GLU A 158 5.02 -7.29 2.00
C GLU A 158 4.05 -6.11 2.19
N ASP A 159 3.92 -5.29 1.16
CA ASP A 159 2.93 -4.22 1.14
C ASP A 159 1.52 -4.78 1.37
N GLY A 160 0.64 -3.95 1.94
CA GLY A 160 -0.75 -4.30 2.15
C GLY A 160 -1.40 -3.59 3.32
N GLY A 161 -2.74 -3.58 3.30
CA GLY A 161 -3.53 -3.14 4.45
C GLY A 161 -3.67 -4.23 5.51
N TRP A 162 -4.43 -3.91 6.56
CA TRP A 162 -4.94 -4.93 7.47
C TRP A 162 -5.78 -5.97 6.70
N VAL A 163 -5.95 -7.19 7.24
CA VAL A 163 -6.66 -8.29 6.55
C VAL A 163 -8.20 -8.20 6.63
N ASN A 164 -8.74 -7.38 7.52
CA ASN A 164 -10.19 -7.27 7.74
C ASN A 164 -10.98 -6.15 7.03
N PRO A 165 -10.36 -5.07 6.49
CA PRO A 165 -11.00 -4.15 5.56
C PRO A 165 -11.81 -4.90 4.49
N GLU A 166 -13.08 -4.51 4.34
CA GLU A 166 -13.98 -5.19 3.42
C GLU A 166 -13.44 -5.09 1.98
N SER A 167 -13.35 -6.25 1.33
CA SER A 167 -12.90 -6.34 -0.06
C SER A 167 -11.47 -5.84 -0.31
N ASP A 168 -10.57 -5.98 0.66
CA ASP A 168 -9.11 -5.89 0.47
C ASP A 168 -8.43 -7.21 0.85
N TRP A 169 -8.61 -7.62 2.12
CA TRP A 169 -8.00 -8.82 2.70
C TRP A 169 -6.47 -8.79 2.81
N GLY A 170 -5.89 -7.60 2.98
CA GLY A 170 -4.43 -7.41 2.95
C GLY A 170 -3.90 -7.67 1.56
N ASP A 171 -4.59 -7.15 0.53
CA ASP A 171 -4.07 -7.25 -0.84
C ASP A 171 -2.86 -6.33 -0.96
N PRO A 172 -1.74 -6.83 -1.51
CA PRO A 172 -0.50 -6.05 -1.60
C PRO A 172 -0.61 -4.85 -2.54
N GLN A 173 -1.70 -4.72 -3.28
CA GLN A 173 -1.98 -3.55 -4.10
C GLN A 173 -2.95 -2.56 -3.43
N PHE A 174 -3.29 -2.74 -2.14
CA PHE A 174 -4.24 -1.92 -1.40
C PHE A 174 -5.56 -1.73 -2.15
N VAL A 175 -6.09 -2.79 -2.76
CA VAL A 175 -7.17 -2.74 -3.77
C VAL A 175 -8.45 -2.06 -3.29
N LYS A 176 -8.68 -1.94 -1.98
CA LYS A 176 -9.77 -1.14 -1.42
C LYS A 176 -9.55 0.37 -1.57
N TRP A 177 -8.32 0.84 -1.45
CA TRP A 177 -7.94 2.26 -1.58
C TRP A 177 -7.32 2.60 -2.95
N LEU A 178 -6.85 1.61 -3.69
CA LEU A 178 -6.22 1.75 -4.99
C LEU A 178 -6.61 0.55 -5.87
N TYR A 179 -7.86 0.53 -6.32
CA TYR A 179 -8.30 -0.48 -7.27
C TYR A 179 -7.71 -0.18 -8.65
N PRO A 180 -7.05 -1.12 -9.34
CA PRO A 180 -6.49 -0.85 -10.65
C PRO A 180 -7.58 -0.49 -11.68
N PRO A 181 -7.24 0.22 -12.77
CA PRO A 181 -8.19 0.52 -13.83
C PRO A 181 -8.96 -0.72 -14.33
N ALA A 182 -10.26 -0.79 -14.03
CA ALA A 182 -11.09 -1.93 -14.35
C ALA A 182 -11.64 -1.85 -15.78
N ARG A 183 -11.70 -3.00 -16.45
CA ARG A 183 -12.31 -3.11 -17.78
C ARG A 183 -13.84 -3.00 -17.67
N SER A 184 -14.42 -2.20 -18.57
CA SER A 184 -15.88 -2.14 -18.77
C SER A 184 -16.44 -3.54 -19.04
N SER A 185 -17.58 -3.87 -18.42
CA SER A 185 -18.30 -5.12 -18.72
C SER A 185 -18.91 -5.16 -20.13
N ARG A 186 -18.93 -4.01 -20.82
CA ARG A 186 -19.34 -3.87 -22.23
C ARG A 186 -18.16 -3.96 -23.21
N HIS A 187 -16.93 -3.94 -22.70
CA HIS A 187 -15.75 -4.03 -23.56
C HIS A 187 -15.72 -5.41 -24.25
N PRO A 188 -15.40 -5.49 -25.57
CA PRO A 188 -15.41 -6.76 -26.30
C PRO A 188 -14.50 -7.86 -25.73
N GLU A 189 -13.39 -7.46 -25.08
CA GLU A 189 -12.46 -8.39 -24.46
C GLU A 189 -12.86 -8.81 -23.04
N PHE A 190 -13.87 -8.18 -22.43
CA PHE A 190 -14.34 -8.58 -21.11
C PHE A 190 -15.03 -9.94 -21.20
N ASN A 191 -14.52 -10.91 -20.44
CA ASN A 191 -15.11 -12.23 -20.32
C ASN A 191 -15.43 -12.54 -18.87
N GLN A 192 -16.73 -12.57 -18.54
CA GLN A 192 -17.19 -12.87 -17.19
C GLN A 192 -16.71 -14.22 -16.63
N HIS A 193 -16.25 -15.17 -17.44
CA HIS A 193 -15.73 -16.46 -17.00
C HIS A 193 -14.20 -16.50 -16.90
N ASP A 194 -13.51 -15.45 -17.33
CA ASP A 194 -12.05 -15.36 -17.29
C ASP A 194 -11.62 -14.09 -16.53
N PRO A 195 -11.28 -14.19 -15.23
CA PRO A 195 -10.91 -13.04 -14.42
C PRO A 195 -9.65 -12.30 -14.91
N ARG A 196 -8.83 -12.93 -15.75
CA ARG A 196 -7.64 -12.29 -16.34
C ARG A 196 -8.01 -11.13 -17.27
N THR A 197 -9.27 -11.06 -17.70
CA THR A 197 -9.79 -10.01 -18.59
C THR A 197 -10.37 -8.80 -17.84
N TYR A 198 -10.47 -8.84 -16.51
CA TYR A 198 -11.23 -7.83 -15.75
C TYR A 198 -10.54 -6.49 -15.57
N ILE A 199 -9.21 -6.45 -15.69
CA ILE A 199 -8.41 -5.24 -15.53
C ILE A 199 -7.89 -4.83 -16.90
N ASP A 200 -7.87 -3.53 -17.13
CA ASP A 200 -7.44 -2.90 -18.37
C ASP A 200 -6.67 -1.64 -18.02
N ILE A 201 -5.34 -1.76 -17.99
CA ILE A 201 -4.48 -0.64 -17.63
C ILE A 201 -4.54 0.47 -18.69
N GLU A 202 -4.74 0.12 -19.96
CA GLU A 202 -4.66 1.08 -21.06
C GLU A 202 -5.90 1.99 -21.10
N GLU A 203 -7.09 1.38 -21.00
CA GLU A 203 -8.37 2.05 -21.22
C GLU A 203 -9.35 1.96 -20.04
N GLY A 204 -9.06 1.12 -19.04
CA GLY A 204 -9.95 0.90 -17.90
C GLY A 204 -10.09 2.10 -16.95
N PHE A 205 -10.93 1.92 -15.94
CA PHE A 205 -11.28 2.95 -14.96
C PHE A 205 -11.62 2.35 -13.60
N SER A 206 -11.26 3.05 -12.53
CA SER A 206 -11.84 2.87 -11.20
C SER A 206 -11.91 4.23 -10.49
N THR A 207 -12.85 4.36 -9.54
CA THR A 207 -13.04 5.60 -8.77
C THR A 207 -11.82 5.94 -7.92
N THR A 208 -11.21 4.93 -7.30
CA THR A 208 -10.02 5.12 -6.44
C THR A 208 -8.79 5.47 -7.25
N TRP A 209 -8.56 4.83 -8.42
CA TRP A 209 -7.50 5.24 -9.36
C TRP A 209 -7.63 6.71 -9.78
N ARG A 210 -8.86 7.15 -10.13
CA ARG A 210 -9.12 8.54 -10.51
C ARG A 210 -8.87 9.49 -9.33
N SER A 211 -9.24 9.10 -8.12
CA SER A 211 -9.06 9.92 -6.92
C SER A 211 -7.58 10.08 -6.56
N TRP A 212 -6.77 9.04 -6.74
CA TRP A 212 -5.31 9.15 -6.64
C TRP A 212 -4.71 10.13 -7.65
N ALA A 213 -5.30 10.30 -8.83
CA ALA A 213 -4.82 11.28 -9.80
C ALA A 213 -5.01 12.73 -9.30
N VAL A 214 -6.05 12.97 -8.51
CA VAL A 214 -6.26 14.25 -7.83
C VAL A 214 -5.27 14.43 -6.69
N ILE A 215 -5.04 13.37 -5.90
CA ILE A 215 -4.09 13.39 -4.78
C ILE A 215 -2.67 13.70 -5.26
N VAL A 216 -2.20 13.01 -6.31
CA VAL A 216 -0.85 13.21 -6.88
C VAL A 216 -0.67 14.63 -7.41
N ALA A 217 -1.68 15.18 -8.09
CA ALA A 217 -1.62 16.56 -8.58
C ALA A 217 -1.63 17.60 -7.45
N GLY A 218 -2.40 17.34 -6.38
CA GLY A 218 -2.46 18.22 -5.23
C GLY A 218 -1.18 18.24 -4.38
N ALA A 219 -0.48 17.10 -4.28
CA ALA A 219 0.82 17.01 -3.62
C ALA A 219 1.81 17.94 -4.33
N ASN A 220 1.94 17.79 -5.66
CA ASN A 220 2.84 18.62 -6.46
C ASN A 220 2.53 20.12 -6.33
N LEU A 221 1.24 20.51 -6.37
CA LEU A 221 0.84 21.90 -6.15
C LEU A 221 1.38 22.44 -4.83
N CYS A 222 1.17 21.72 -3.72
CA CYS A 222 1.57 22.19 -2.39
C CYS A 222 3.10 22.22 -2.26
N GLU A 223 3.79 21.19 -2.75
CA GLU A 223 5.26 21.08 -2.74
C GLU A 223 5.93 22.17 -3.59
N SER A 224 5.45 22.43 -4.82
CA SER A 224 5.93 23.52 -5.69
C SER A 224 5.74 24.89 -5.04
N LEU A 225 4.60 25.11 -4.39
CA LEU A 225 4.33 26.38 -3.71
C LEU A 225 5.21 26.58 -2.47
N GLU A 226 5.40 25.54 -1.66
CA GLU A 226 6.33 25.57 -0.54
C GLU A 226 7.76 25.85 -1.02
N GLN A 227 8.22 25.15 -2.06
CA GLN A 227 9.54 25.35 -2.64
C GLN A 227 9.74 26.79 -3.14
N MET A 228 8.73 27.39 -3.77
CA MET A 228 8.81 28.76 -4.28
C MET A 228 8.58 29.83 -3.21
N PHE A 229 8.10 29.45 -2.02
CA PHE A 229 7.78 30.40 -0.96
C PHE A 229 9.04 31.05 -0.38
N LYS A 230 9.09 32.39 -0.42
CA LYS A 230 10.23 33.19 0.09
C LYS A 230 9.96 33.85 1.44
N GLY A 231 8.95 33.38 2.16
CA GLY A 231 8.59 33.90 3.47
C GLY A 231 9.36 33.22 4.60
N ARG A 232 8.76 33.26 5.79
CA ARG A 232 9.22 32.44 6.92
C ARG A 232 9.05 30.95 6.60
N PRO A 233 9.77 30.05 7.28
CA PRO A 233 9.40 28.63 7.29
C PRO A 233 7.91 28.45 7.61
N LEU A 234 7.29 27.47 6.97
CA LEU A 234 5.89 27.14 7.24
C LEU A 234 5.75 26.69 8.70
N ASP A 235 4.67 27.10 9.34
CA ASP A 235 4.35 26.77 10.72
C ASP A 235 3.30 25.65 10.70
N ILE A 236 3.71 24.44 11.08
CA ILE A 236 2.86 23.25 11.14
C ILE A 236 1.59 23.51 11.97
N SER A 237 1.69 24.33 13.03
CA SER A 237 0.52 24.66 13.85
C SER A 237 -0.53 25.46 13.07
N GLN A 238 -0.11 26.26 12.10
CA GLN A 238 -0.98 27.06 11.23
C GLN A 238 -1.48 26.29 10.02
N ILE A 239 -0.78 25.23 9.59
CA ILE A 239 -1.32 24.24 8.65
C ILE A 239 -2.45 23.46 9.32
N ARG A 240 -2.23 22.99 10.56
CA ARG A 240 -3.26 22.24 11.31
C ARG A 240 -4.47 23.12 11.64
N ALA A 241 -4.25 24.36 12.07
CA ALA A 241 -5.28 25.29 12.49
C ALA A 241 -4.98 26.71 12.00
N PRO A 242 -5.42 27.08 10.78
CA PRO A 242 -5.17 28.40 10.21
C PRO A 242 -5.68 29.55 11.08
N ARG A 243 -4.90 30.63 11.10
CA ARG A 243 -5.18 31.89 11.79
C ARG A 243 -5.22 33.04 10.78
N SER A 244 -5.58 34.24 11.25
CA SER A 244 -5.61 35.44 10.41
C SER A 244 -4.25 35.82 9.82
N ASP A 245 -3.15 35.40 10.46
CA ASP A 245 -1.78 35.65 10.02
C ASP A 245 -1.15 34.48 9.25
N SER A 246 -1.92 33.41 8.98
CA SER A 246 -1.44 32.30 8.16
C SER A 246 -1.17 32.73 6.73
N THR A 247 -0.14 32.14 6.15
CA THR A 247 0.23 32.35 4.75
C THR A 247 -0.73 31.59 3.83
N ALA A 248 -0.79 32.00 2.56
CA ALA A 248 -1.58 31.26 1.57
C ALA A 248 -1.08 29.82 1.37
N VAL A 249 0.24 29.60 1.50
CA VAL A 249 0.86 28.26 1.37
C VAL A 249 0.46 27.36 2.54
N GLU A 250 0.42 27.87 3.77
CA GLU A 250 -0.07 27.09 4.92
C GLU A 250 -1.55 26.72 4.79
N ARG A 251 -2.38 27.64 4.29
CA ARG A 251 -3.80 27.34 4.02
C ARG A 251 -3.98 26.38 2.84
N CYS A 252 -3.10 26.42 1.84
CA CYS A 252 -3.06 25.44 0.76
C CYS A 252 -2.85 24.02 1.31
N TRP A 253 -1.81 23.83 2.14
CA TRP A 253 -1.58 22.55 2.82
C TRP A 253 -2.75 22.14 3.71
N HIS A 254 -3.33 23.08 4.48
CA HIS A 254 -4.48 22.80 5.35
C HIS A 254 -5.65 22.16 4.58
N PHE A 255 -6.08 22.79 3.48
CA PHE A 255 -7.21 22.31 2.69
C PHE A 255 -6.86 21.03 1.92
N TYR A 256 -5.67 20.95 1.35
CA TYR A 256 -5.24 19.74 0.62
C TYR A 256 -5.25 18.51 1.53
N LEU A 257 -4.63 18.61 2.72
CA LEU A 257 -4.55 17.51 3.68
C LEU A 257 -5.94 17.03 4.16
N SER A 258 -6.92 17.93 4.22
CA SER A 258 -8.30 17.55 4.59
C SER A 258 -8.97 16.62 3.58
N GLY A 259 -8.53 16.62 2.33
CA GLY A 259 -9.02 15.73 1.27
C GLY A 259 -8.34 14.36 1.26
N LEU A 260 -7.33 14.12 2.11
CA LEU A 260 -6.52 12.89 2.11
C LEU A 260 -6.99 11.83 3.10
N ASP A 261 -8.14 12.02 3.76
CA ASP A 261 -8.71 11.01 4.63
C ASP A 261 -8.95 9.70 3.85
N SER A 262 -8.29 8.62 4.28
CA SER A 262 -8.39 7.32 3.64
C SER A 262 -9.80 6.74 3.71
N GLY A 263 -10.64 7.21 4.64
CA GLY A 263 -12.06 6.87 4.73
C GLY A 263 -12.82 7.22 3.46
N PHE A 264 -12.54 8.37 2.83
CA PHE A 264 -13.18 8.75 1.57
C PHE A 264 -12.86 7.74 0.45
N MET A 265 -11.62 7.26 0.40
CA MET A 265 -11.21 6.23 -0.57
C MET A 265 -11.80 4.86 -0.23
N TYR A 266 -11.88 4.53 1.06
CA TYR A 266 -12.44 3.28 1.56
C TYR A 266 -13.94 3.15 1.24
N TYR A 267 -14.72 4.20 1.49
CA TYR A 267 -16.16 4.22 1.26
C TYR A 267 -16.55 4.58 -0.18
N GLY A 268 -15.63 5.14 -0.96
CA GLY A 268 -15.71 5.25 -2.41
C GLY A 268 -16.81 6.19 -2.88
N ASP A 269 -17.92 5.61 -3.36
CA ASP A 269 -19.10 6.32 -3.89
C ASP A 269 -20.25 6.42 -2.88
N SER A 270 -19.94 6.23 -1.59
CA SER A 270 -20.90 6.44 -0.52
C SER A 270 -21.10 7.94 -0.29
N LEU A 271 -22.36 8.38 -0.25
CA LEU A 271 -22.74 9.78 -0.05
C LEU A 271 -22.15 10.72 -1.11
N ASP A 272 -21.07 11.43 -0.75
CA ASP A 272 -20.32 12.36 -1.59
C ASP A 272 -18.80 12.19 -1.42
N ASP A 273 -18.36 10.98 -1.05
CA ASP A 273 -16.95 10.68 -0.79
C ASP A 273 -16.09 10.73 -2.07
N GLU A 274 -16.68 10.51 -3.24
CA GLU A 274 -16.00 10.52 -4.54
C GLU A 274 -15.49 11.90 -4.97
N VAL A 275 -15.97 12.97 -4.31
CA VAL A 275 -15.57 14.35 -4.58
C VAL A 275 -14.64 14.94 -3.53
N LYS A 276 -14.35 14.28 -2.41
CA LYS A 276 -13.64 14.90 -1.27
C LYS A 276 -12.21 15.29 -1.58
N GLN A 277 -11.47 14.49 -2.35
CA GLN A 277 -10.14 14.85 -2.84
C GLN A 277 -10.22 16.06 -3.77
N SER A 278 -11.26 16.11 -4.62
CA SER A 278 -11.49 17.23 -5.54
C SER A 278 -11.85 18.51 -4.78
N LEU A 279 -12.63 18.41 -3.69
CA LEU A 279 -12.98 19.51 -2.80
C LEU A 279 -11.74 20.06 -2.09
N GLY A 280 -10.97 19.20 -1.42
CA GLY A 280 -9.74 19.59 -0.72
C GLY A 280 -8.75 20.29 -1.66
N LEU A 281 -8.53 19.75 -2.86
CA LEU A 281 -7.67 20.37 -3.86
C LEU A 281 -8.23 21.69 -4.42
N SER A 282 -9.54 21.78 -4.65
CA SER A 282 -10.18 23.01 -5.15
C SER A 282 -10.02 24.17 -4.16
N GLU A 283 -10.23 23.89 -2.87
CA GLU A 283 -10.07 24.86 -1.80
C GLU A 283 -8.60 25.26 -1.63
N ALA A 284 -7.67 24.30 -1.68
CA ALA A 284 -6.23 24.54 -1.65
C ALA A 284 -5.78 25.44 -2.81
N TYR A 285 -6.18 25.10 -4.05
CA TYR A 285 -5.83 25.87 -5.25
C TYR A 285 -6.38 27.30 -5.19
N ARG A 286 -7.57 27.50 -4.61
CA ARG A 286 -8.17 28.84 -4.48
C ARG A 286 -7.31 29.80 -3.66
N GLU A 287 -6.62 29.31 -2.63
CA GLU A 287 -5.76 30.12 -1.76
C GLU A 287 -4.55 30.71 -2.50
N VAL A 288 -4.09 30.03 -3.55
CA VAL A 288 -2.74 30.24 -4.13
C VAL A 288 -2.75 30.60 -5.60
N LYS A 289 -3.87 30.42 -6.31
CA LYS A 289 -3.99 30.65 -7.76
C LYS A 289 -3.49 32.01 -8.25
N SER A 290 -3.59 33.07 -7.44
CA SER A 290 -3.16 34.43 -7.80
C SER A 290 -1.66 34.66 -7.63
N SER A 291 -0.95 33.72 -7.00
CA SER A 291 0.46 33.85 -6.60
C SER A 291 1.39 32.90 -7.34
N LEU A 292 0.89 32.18 -8.37
CA LEU A 292 1.66 31.22 -9.15
C LEU A 292 2.65 31.92 -10.10
N ASP A 293 3.94 31.79 -9.83
CA ASP A 293 5.04 32.20 -10.73
C ASP A 293 5.91 30.99 -11.07
N LEU A 294 5.41 30.19 -12.03
CA LEU A 294 6.01 28.89 -12.41
C LEU A 294 7.43 29.01 -12.99
N LYS A 295 7.90 30.22 -13.31
CA LYS A 295 9.28 30.42 -13.80
C LYS A 295 10.35 30.09 -12.76
N LYS A 296 9.96 29.94 -11.50
CA LYS A 296 10.86 29.62 -10.37
C LYS A 296 10.64 28.22 -9.81
N ASP A 297 9.75 27.46 -10.43
CA ASP A 297 9.48 26.09 -10.03
C ASP A 297 10.72 25.23 -10.26
N LYS A 298 11.13 24.54 -9.21
CA LYS A 298 12.23 23.58 -9.16
C LYS A 298 11.79 22.27 -8.52
N THR A 299 10.52 22.16 -8.16
CA THR A 299 9.96 20.92 -7.66
C THR A 299 9.88 19.96 -8.84
N PRO A 300 10.35 18.71 -8.69
CA PRO A 300 10.22 17.72 -9.75
C PRO A 300 8.78 17.19 -9.81
N PRO A 301 8.45 16.41 -10.86
CA PRO A 301 7.15 15.75 -10.93
C PRO A 301 6.84 14.93 -9.66
N SER A 302 5.59 14.90 -9.24
CA SER A 302 5.11 13.97 -8.21
C SER A 302 4.60 12.69 -8.88
N LEU A 303 4.91 11.53 -8.28
CA LEU A 303 4.57 10.20 -8.80
C LEU A 303 3.77 9.41 -7.77
N LEU A 304 2.74 8.70 -8.22
CA LEU A 304 2.26 7.52 -7.49
C LEU A 304 3.36 6.44 -7.57
N PRO A 305 3.70 5.74 -6.47
CA PRO A 305 4.65 4.62 -6.53
C PRO A 305 4.30 3.63 -7.65
N PRO A 306 5.29 3.06 -8.37
CA PRO A 306 5.01 2.23 -9.53
C PRO A 306 4.11 1.05 -9.19
N GLN A 307 2.99 0.96 -9.89
CA GLN A 307 2.04 -0.14 -9.76
C GLN A 307 2.27 -1.15 -10.88
N ARG A 308 1.90 -2.42 -10.65
CA ARG A 308 1.98 -3.47 -11.68
C ARG A 308 0.67 -4.22 -11.88
N TRP A 309 0.47 -4.76 -13.08
CA TRP A 309 -0.60 -5.70 -13.34
C TRP A 309 -0.23 -6.74 -14.40
N PRO A 310 -0.45 -8.05 -14.17
CA PRO A 310 -0.95 -8.65 -12.93
C PRO A 310 0.08 -8.58 -11.78
N TYR A 311 -0.37 -8.68 -10.52
CA TYR A 311 0.52 -8.71 -9.35
C TYR A 311 1.56 -9.84 -9.40
N ASN A 312 1.13 -11.01 -9.88
CA ASN A 312 1.95 -12.20 -10.09
C ASN A 312 2.02 -12.57 -11.58
N PRO A 313 2.94 -11.99 -12.37
CA PRO A 313 3.12 -12.31 -13.78
C PRO A 313 3.51 -13.77 -13.98
N GLY A 314 2.74 -14.50 -14.80
CA GLY A 314 2.88 -15.94 -15.03
C GLY A 314 2.39 -16.82 -13.88
N GLY A 315 2.02 -16.21 -12.75
CA GLY A 315 1.70 -16.88 -11.50
C GLY A 315 0.21 -17.03 -11.23
N LYS A 316 -0.10 -17.23 -9.94
CA LYS A 316 -1.46 -17.43 -9.43
C LYS A 316 -2.08 -16.12 -8.96
N ALA A 317 -3.40 -16.02 -9.04
CA ALA A 317 -4.16 -14.90 -8.47
C ALA A 317 -5.49 -15.36 -7.88
N TRP A 318 -5.92 -14.65 -6.84
CA TRP A 318 -7.15 -14.87 -6.08
C TRP A 318 -7.52 -13.59 -5.33
N GLY A 319 -8.80 -13.40 -5.02
CA GLY A 319 -9.27 -12.28 -4.22
C GLY A 319 -10.13 -11.31 -5.02
N VAL A 320 -10.12 -10.06 -4.58
CA VAL A 320 -11.09 -9.04 -5.00
C VAL A 320 -10.97 -8.73 -6.49
N THR A 321 -9.75 -8.57 -6.98
CA THR A 321 -9.46 -8.25 -8.39
C THR A 321 -9.82 -9.38 -9.36
N THR A 322 -9.86 -10.63 -8.89
CA THR A 322 -10.37 -11.77 -9.68
C THR A 322 -11.84 -12.06 -9.42
N ARG A 323 -12.52 -11.28 -8.58
CA ARG A 323 -13.87 -11.53 -8.06
C ARG A 323 -14.01 -12.94 -7.49
N TYR A 324 -13.00 -13.35 -6.72
CA TYR A 324 -12.88 -14.67 -6.09
C TYR A 324 -13.02 -15.82 -7.11
N LYS A 325 -12.42 -15.64 -8.29
CA LYS A 325 -12.25 -16.70 -9.29
C LYS A 325 -10.79 -17.10 -9.34
N ALA A 326 -10.56 -18.41 -9.30
CA ALA A 326 -9.23 -18.99 -9.32
C ALA A 326 -8.47 -18.72 -10.63
N VAL A 327 -7.26 -18.16 -10.52
CA VAL A 327 -6.27 -18.05 -11.60
C VAL A 327 -5.03 -18.85 -11.23
N GLY A 328 -4.60 -19.77 -12.09
CA GLY A 328 -3.44 -20.64 -11.83
C GLY A 328 -3.65 -21.71 -10.74
N PHE A 329 -4.84 -21.81 -10.16
CA PHE A 329 -5.22 -22.87 -9.22
C PHE A 329 -6.07 -23.95 -9.91
N ASN A 330 -6.03 -25.18 -9.38
CA ASN A 330 -6.97 -26.25 -9.75
C ASN A 330 -7.07 -26.50 -11.27
N GLY A 331 -5.93 -26.42 -11.98
CA GLY A 331 -5.87 -26.60 -13.43
C GLY A 331 -6.39 -25.41 -14.27
N LYS A 332 -6.74 -24.28 -13.64
CA LYS A 332 -7.06 -23.04 -14.35
C LYS A 332 -5.79 -22.39 -14.92
N PRO A 333 -5.86 -21.72 -16.08
CA PRO A 333 -4.73 -20.98 -16.63
C PRO A 333 -4.17 -19.96 -15.61
N PRO A 334 -2.85 -19.78 -15.52
CA PRO A 334 -2.24 -18.73 -14.73
C PRO A 334 -2.44 -17.35 -15.38
N ASN A 335 -1.98 -16.32 -14.68
CA ASN A 335 -1.79 -14.99 -15.22
C ASN A 335 -0.87 -14.99 -16.45
N GLU A 336 -0.98 -13.96 -17.27
CA GLU A 336 0.01 -13.70 -18.32
C GLU A 336 1.37 -13.32 -17.70
N ARG A 337 2.46 -13.67 -18.40
CA ARG A 337 3.83 -13.32 -17.98
C ARG A 337 4.20 -11.89 -18.33
N ASP A 338 3.70 -11.41 -19.46
CA ASP A 338 3.82 -10.01 -19.81
C ASP A 338 2.97 -9.21 -18.82
N PHE A 339 3.52 -8.13 -18.30
CA PHE A 339 2.86 -7.33 -17.28
C PHE A 339 3.04 -5.85 -17.55
N TYR A 340 2.05 -5.08 -17.16
CA TYR A 340 2.07 -3.63 -17.19
C TYR A 340 2.76 -3.12 -15.93
N VAL A 341 3.57 -2.08 -16.10
CA VAL A 341 3.94 -1.16 -15.03
C VAL A 341 3.26 0.17 -15.34
N TRP A 342 2.63 0.77 -14.34
CA TRP A 342 1.88 2.01 -14.49
C TRP A 342 2.02 2.93 -13.27
N THR A 343 1.75 4.22 -13.48
CA THR A 343 1.77 5.26 -12.45
C THR A 343 0.82 6.40 -12.80
N LEU A 344 0.61 7.29 -11.85
CA LEU A 344 0.03 8.61 -12.05
C LEU A 344 1.14 9.63 -11.82
N ALA A 345 1.31 10.56 -12.76
CA ALA A 345 2.34 11.59 -12.67
C ALA A 345 1.77 12.96 -12.98
N PHE A 346 2.24 13.97 -12.24
CA PHE A 346 1.85 15.35 -12.42
C PHE A 346 3.00 16.29 -12.10
N ASP A 347 3.06 17.38 -12.84
CA ASP A 347 3.93 18.52 -12.54
C ASP A 347 3.21 19.82 -12.90
N LEU A 348 3.27 20.81 -12.01
CA LEU A 348 2.59 22.10 -12.14
C LEU A 348 3.14 22.93 -13.31
N SER A 349 4.42 22.78 -13.62
CA SER A 349 5.08 23.35 -14.79
C SER A 349 4.89 22.50 -16.06
N GLY A 350 4.30 21.32 -15.91
CA GLY A 350 3.86 20.43 -16.97
C GLY A 350 4.85 19.30 -17.23
N MET A 351 4.31 18.10 -17.45
CA MET A 351 5.08 16.90 -17.78
C MET A 351 5.79 17.03 -19.14
N ASP A 352 7.00 16.49 -19.25
CA ASP A 352 7.74 16.32 -20.51
C ASP A 352 7.78 14.85 -20.95
N ARG A 353 8.45 13.99 -20.17
CA ARG A 353 8.66 12.57 -20.51
C ARG A 353 8.72 11.70 -19.28
N VAL A 354 8.23 10.46 -19.42
CA VAL A 354 8.21 9.44 -18.37
C VAL A 354 8.74 8.13 -18.94
N TYR A 355 9.67 7.52 -18.22
CA TYR A 355 10.33 6.27 -18.60
C TYR A 355 10.20 5.23 -17.50
N LEU A 356 10.02 3.98 -17.91
CA LEU A 356 10.28 2.82 -17.08
C LEU A 356 11.72 2.36 -17.31
N HIS A 357 12.46 2.16 -16.23
CA HIS A 357 13.75 1.49 -16.26
C HIS A 357 13.60 0.12 -15.59
N TRP A 358 14.06 -0.95 -16.23
CA TRP A 358 14.01 -2.30 -15.67
C TRP A 358 15.29 -3.09 -15.93
N ARG A 359 15.61 -4.03 -15.03
CA ARG A 359 16.75 -4.96 -15.16
C ARG A 359 16.37 -6.33 -14.61
N THR A 360 17.23 -7.31 -14.83
CA THR A 360 16.98 -8.69 -14.40
C THR A 360 18.11 -9.26 -13.56
N SER A 361 17.77 -10.23 -12.73
CA SER A 361 18.69 -11.04 -11.95
C SER A 361 18.17 -12.47 -11.76
N GLU A 362 19.05 -13.36 -11.27
CA GLU A 362 18.64 -14.66 -10.74
C GLU A 362 17.98 -14.47 -9.36
N LYS A 363 16.99 -15.32 -8.99
CA LYS A 363 16.30 -15.17 -7.68
C LYS A 363 17.24 -15.28 -6.48
N SER A 364 18.31 -16.05 -6.61
CA SER A 364 19.31 -16.24 -5.55
C SER A 364 20.05 -14.96 -5.20
N GLU A 365 20.06 -13.96 -6.08
CA GLU A 365 20.71 -12.67 -5.83
C GLU A 365 19.89 -11.79 -4.88
N TYR A 366 18.58 -12.01 -4.78
CA TYR A 366 17.67 -11.17 -4.01
C TYR A 366 17.51 -11.67 -2.57
N SER A 367 18.08 -10.93 -1.62
CA SER A 367 18.04 -11.24 -0.19
C SER A 367 18.16 -9.97 0.67
N LEU A 368 17.70 -10.04 1.92
CA LEU A 368 17.84 -8.96 2.91
C LEU A 368 19.29 -8.61 3.28
N SER A 369 20.25 -9.47 2.91
CA SER A 369 21.69 -9.27 3.14
C SER A 369 22.45 -8.67 1.97
N ASN A 370 21.83 -8.63 0.77
CA ASN A 370 22.42 -8.07 -0.43
C ASN A 370 21.61 -6.85 -0.89
N LEU A 371 22.23 -5.67 -0.87
CA LEU A 371 21.56 -4.42 -1.22
C LEU A 371 21.71 -4.05 -2.70
N ASP A 372 22.36 -4.89 -3.51
CA ASP A 372 22.60 -4.59 -4.93
C ASP A 372 21.30 -4.26 -5.67
N GLN A 373 20.23 -5.02 -5.44
CA GLN A 373 18.94 -4.82 -6.11
C GLN A 373 18.22 -3.56 -5.64
N GLU A 374 18.49 -3.11 -4.42
CA GLU A 374 17.88 -1.94 -3.80
C GLU A 374 18.45 -0.61 -4.32
N THR A 375 19.55 -0.63 -5.08
CA THR A 375 20.21 0.60 -5.57
C THR A 375 20.19 0.72 -7.09
N TYR A 376 20.13 1.95 -7.60
CA TYR A 376 20.23 2.22 -9.03
C TYR A 376 21.59 1.82 -9.60
N GLN A 377 22.66 1.95 -8.79
CA GLN A 377 24.01 1.54 -9.19
C GLN A 377 24.06 0.03 -9.46
N GLY A 378 23.38 -0.77 -8.64
CA GLY A 378 23.37 -2.22 -8.78
C GLY A 378 24.68 -2.88 -8.34
N GLY A 379 24.75 -4.18 -8.60
CA GLY A 379 25.94 -4.99 -8.41
C GLY A 379 26.18 -5.98 -9.54
N PRO A 380 27.25 -6.79 -9.46
CA PRO A 380 27.70 -7.64 -10.56
C PRO A 380 26.71 -8.75 -10.94
N GLY A 381 25.77 -9.11 -10.07
CA GLY A 381 24.72 -10.10 -10.32
C GLY A 381 23.54 -9.59 -11.16
N LEU A 382 23.54 -8.30 -11.54
CA LEU A 382 22.42 -7.64 -12.20
C LEU A 382 22.74 -7.31 -13.66
N SER A 383 21.75 -7.46 -14.53
CA SER A 383 21.87 -6.94 -15.90
C SER A 383 21.91 -5.40 -15.90
N SER A 384 22.37 -4.81 -17.00
CA SER A 384 22.19 -3.37 -17.23
C SER A 384 20.71 -3.00 -17.26
N TRP A 385 20.41 -1.76 -16.83
CA TRP A 385 19.09 -1.17 -16.99
C TRP A 385 18.72 -1.05 -18.47
N GLN A 386 17.49 -1.44 -18.77
CA GLN A 386 16.80 -1.19 -20.03
C GLN A 386 15.76 -0.10 -19.81
N THR A 387 15.57 0.77 -20.80
CA THR A 387 14.66 1.92 -20.71
C THR A 387 13.54 1.79 -21.73
N LEU A 388 12.30 1.99 -21.28
CA LEU A 388 11.12 2.01 -22.13
C LEU A 388 10.36 3.34 -21.93
N PRO A 389 10.00 4.07 -23.00
CA PRO A 389 9.10 5.21 -22.88
C PRO A 389 7.70 4.73 -22.45
N MET A 390 7.08 5.46 -21.52
CA MET A 390 5.71 5.15 -21.09
C MET A 390 4.69 5.86 -21.98
N ASN A 391 3.63 5.15 -22.33
CA ASN A 391 2.44 5.73 -22.94
C ASN A 391 1.74 6.63 -21.92
N SER A 392 1.03 7.65 -22.38
CA SER A 392 0.31 8.59 -21.52
C SER A 392 -1.17 8.69 -21.89
N ARG A 393 -2.03 8.77 -20.90
CA ARG A 393 -3.47 9.02 -21.05
C ARG A 393 -3.91 10.13 -20.11
N ASN A 394 -4.56 11.16 -20.69
CA ASN A 394 -5.25 12.17 -19.90
C ASN A 394 -6.50 11.56 -19.26
N ILE A 395 -6.77 11.91 -18.01
CA ILE A 395 -7.94 11.45 -17.28
C ILE A 395 -9.04 12.50 -17.44
N ASP A 396 -10.19 12.10 -17.98
CA ASP A 396 -11.39 12.94 -17.96
C ASP A 396 -11.91 13.01 -16.52
N PRO A 397 -11.91 14.21 -15.88
CA PRO A 397 -12.31 14.35 -14.48
C PRO A 397 -13.80 14.04 -14.24
N MET A 398 -14.63 13.98 -15.30
CA MET A 398 -16.05 13.65 -15.25
C MET A 398 -16.37 12.20 -15.65
N PHE A 399 -15.39 11.40 -16.10
CA PHE A 399 -15.67 10.04 -16.55
C PHE A 399 -16.09 9.15 -15.38
N ARG A 400 -17.24 8.47 -15.51
CA ARG A 400 -17.86 7.64 -14.47
C ARG A 400 -17.87 6.15 -14.80
N GLY A 401 -16.98 5.73 -15.69
CA GLY A 401 -16.95 4.38 -16.25
C GLY A 401 -17.87 4.21 -17.46
N ASP A 402 -17.78 3.03 -18.07
CA ASP A 402 -18.73 2.54 -19.07
C ASP A 402 -19.25 1.15 -18.64
N PRO A 403 -20.57 0.96 -18.46
CA PRO A 403 -21.57 2.03 -18.35
C PRO A 403 -21.21 3.02 -17.25
N PRO A 404 -21.65 4.29 -17.36
CA PRO A 404 -21.56 5.23 -16.26
C PRO A 404 -22.23 4.67 -15.01
N SER A 405 -21.52 4.68 -13.88
CA SER A 405 -22.10 4.34 -12.58
C SER A 405 -23.17 5.37 -12.22
N PRO A 406 -24.42 4.95 -11.89
CA PRO A 406 -25.44 5.88 -11.40
C PRO A 406 -25.18 6.38 -9.98
N GLN A 407 -24.26 5.76 -9.23
CA GLN A 407 -23.87 6.17 -7.88
C GLN A 407 -22.85 7.31 -7.88
N LEU A 408 -22.06 7.47 -8.95
CA LEU A 408 -21.03 8.50 -9.01
C LEU A 408 -21.59 9.84 -9.47
N ASP A 409 -21.31 10.92 -8.74
CA ASP A 409 -21.57 12.28 -9.19
C ASP A 409 -20.40 13.24 -8.91
N TYR A 410 -19.57 13.48 -9.93
CA TYR A 410 -18.46 14.44 -9.84
C TYR A 410 -18.93 15.90 -9.98
N PHE A 411 -19.83 16.34 -9.10
CA PHE A 411 -20.38 17.70 -9.08
C PHE A 411 -19.35 18.76 -8.64
N ILE A 412 -18.24 18.33 -8.02
CA ILE A 412 -17.03 19.15 -7.81
C ILE A 412 -15.90 18.57 -8.68
N GLN A 413 -15.41 19.39 -9.60
CA GLN A 413 -14.29 19.03 -10.46
C GLN A 413 -12.97 19.52 -9.86
N PRO A 414 -11.91 18.69 -9.88
CA PRO A 414 -10.60 19.11 -9.41
C PRO A 414 -9.99 20.12 -10.40
N PRO A 415 -9.30 21.17 -9.92
CA PRO A 415 -8.64 22.14 -10.79
C PRO A 415 -7.39 21.56 -11.49
N LEU A 416 -6.81 20.51 -10.91
CA LEU A 416 -5.62 19.81 -11.41
C LEU A 416 -5.85 18.30 -11.29
N ILE A 417 -5.36 17.53 -12.25
CA ILE A 417 -5.45 16.06 -12.26
C ILE A 417 -4.21 15.48 -12.92
N ALA A 418 -3.64 14.44 -12.31
CA ALA A 418 -2.49 13.74 -12.86
C ALA A 418 -2.83 12.98 -14.14
N HIS A 419 -1.82 12.77 -14.97
CA HIS A 419 -1.94 11.91 -16.14
C HIS A 419 -1.61 10.47 -15.75
N HIS A 420 -2.19 9.53 -16.47
CA HIS A 420 -1.89 8.11 -16.33
C HIS A 420 -0.79 7.70 -17.29
N TYR A 421 0.24 7.02 -16.78
CA TYR A 421 1.36 6.52 -17.58
C TYR A 421 1.49 5.02 -17.43
N TRP A 422 1.75 4.31 -18.54
CA TRP A 422 1.94 2.86 -18.51
C TRP A 422 2.86 2.36 -19.61
N VAL A 423 3.50 1.20 -19.39
CA VAL A 423 4.18 0.43 -20.42
C VAL A 423 4.18 -1.06 -20.04
N LYS A 424 4.33 -1.94 -21.03
CA LYS A 424 4.35 -3.39 -20.83
C LYS A 424 5.78 -3.93 -20.91
N ILE A 425 6.17 -4.74 -19.93
CA ILE A 425 7.37 -5.58 -19.99
C ILE A 425 6.96 -6.93 -20.57
N GLN A 426 7.73 -7.45 -21.53
CA GLN A 426 7.35 -8.62 -22.32
C GLN A 426 8.45 -9.66 -22.46
N GLY A 427 8.05 -10.92 -22.63
CA GLY A 427 8.95 -12.01 -23.03
C GLY A 427 9.86 -12.54 -21.93
N LEU A 428 9.64 -12.14 -20.68
CA LEU A 428 10.39 -12.62 -19.52
C LEU A 428 9.77 -13.89 -18.94
N LYS A 429 10.60 -14.73 -18.31
CA LYS A 429 10.18 -15.99 -17.70
C LYS A 429 11.22 -16.49 -16.71
N ARG A 430 10.77 -16.93 -15.54
CA ARG A 430 11.58 -17.49 -14.45
C ARG A 430 12.76 -16.59 -14.09
N VAL A 431 12.47 -15.32 -13.86
CA VAL A 431 13.49 -14.29 -13.63
C VAL A 431 13.00 -13.25 -12.63
N MET A 432 13.92 -12.71 -11.82
CA MET A 432 13.65 -11.51 -11.02
C MET A 432 13.76 -10.28 -11.91
N VAL A 433 12.85 -9.34 -11.71
CA VAL A 433 12.84 -8.05 -12.39
C VAL A 433 12.82 -6.96 -11.33
N ASP A 434 13.80 -6.07 -11.41
CA ASP A 434 13.78 -4.81 -10.66
C ASP A 434 13.34 -3.71 -11.62
N TYR A 435 12.51 -2.79 -11.18
CA TYR A 435 12.06 -1.67 -12.01
C TYR A 435 11.81 -0.40 -11.22
N TYR A 436 12.02 0.75 -11.85
CA TYR A 436 11.65 2.07 -11.31
C TYR A 436 11.19 2.99 -12.42
N ILE A 437 10.47 4.05 -12.06
CA ILE A 437 9.99 5.06 -12.99
C ILE A 437 10.82 6.33 -12.82
N GLU A 438 11.15 6.95 -13.94
CA GLU A 438 11.81 8.24 -14.00
C GLU A 438 10.96 9.22 -14.81
N ALA A 439 10.70 10.40 -14.23
CA ALA A 439 9.89 11.43 -14.86
C ALA A 439 10.61 12.77 -14.91
N PHE A 440 10.31 13.53 -15.96
CA PHE A 440 10.83 14.87 -16.19
C PHE A 440 9.68 15.84 -16.46
N ASP A 441 9.83 17.06 -15.97
CA ASP A 441 8.95 18.19 -16.31
C ASP A 441 9.52 19.03 -17.48
N LYS A 442 8.78 20.07 -17.87
CA LYS A 442 9.19 21.03 -18.90
C LYS A 442 10.26 22.02 -18.46
N MET A 443 10.55 22.13 -17.16
CA MET A 443 11.61 22.98 -16.60
C MET A 443 12.96 22.23 -16.49
N GLY A 444 12.97 20.92 -16.73
CA GLY A 444 14.14 20.06 -16.63
C GLY A 444 14.35 19.46 -15.24
N ASN A 445 13.40 19.61 -14.32
CA ASN A 445 13.39 18.89 -13.06
C ASN A 445 13.12 17.39 -13.32
N ARG A 446 13.62 16.55 -12.41
CA ARG A 446 13.60 15.10 -12.56
C ARG A 446 13.34 14.44 -11.22
N VAL A 447 12.54 13.37 -11.25
CA VAL A 447 12.35 12.44 -10.14
C VAL A 447 12.60 11.01 -10.58
N ARG A 448 13.07 10.17 -9.67
CA ARG A 448 13.06 8.71 -9.79
C ARG A 448 12.25 8.13 -8.64
N SER A 449 11.41 7.14 -8.90
CA SER A 449 10.71 6.39 -7.85
C SER A 449 11.66 5.45 -7.11
N GLY A 450 11.20 4.89 -5.99
CA GLY A 450 11.79 3.67 -5.43
C GLY A 450 11.88 2.54 -6.46
N ILE A 451 12.73 1.55 -6.17
CA ILE A 451 12.85 0.34 -6.98
C ILE A 451 11.82 -0.67 -6.47
N GLU A 452 11.07 -1.24 -7.39
CA GLU A 452 10.10 -2.31 -7.14
C GLU A 452 10.66 -3.64 -7.67
N HIS A 453 10.23 -4.73 -7.04
CA HIS A 453 10.73 -6.07 -7.36
C HIS A 453 9.58 -7.00 -7.72
N VAL A 454 9.77 -7.81 -8.77
CA VAL A 454 8.80 -8.84 -9.15
C VAL A 454 9.49 -10.06 -9.72
N TRP A 455 9.03 -11.24 -9.30
CA TRP A 455 9.35 -12.50 -9.95
C TRP A 455 8.33 -12.80 -11.05
N VAL A 456 8.83 -13.09 -12.25
CA VAL A 456 8.03 -13.55 -13.39
C VAL A 456 8.17 -15.07 -13.49
N ASP A 457 7.08 -15.83 -13.40
CA ASP A 457 7.08 -17.30 -13.36
C ASP A 457 7.35 -18.05 -14.68
#